data_AF-A0A955NS16-F1
#
_entry.id   AF-A0A955NS16-F1
#
_cell.length_a   1.000
_cell.length_b   1.000
_cell.length_c   1.000
_cell.angle_alpha   90.00
_cell.angle_beta   90.00
_cell.angle_gamma   90.00
#
_symmetry.space_group_name_H-M   'P 1'
#
loop_
_entity.id
_entity.type
_entity.pdbx_description
1 polymer ?
#
loop_
_entity_poly.entity_id
_entity_poly.type
_entity_poly.pdbx_seq_one_letter_code
_entity_poly.pdbx_strand_id
1 'polypeptide(L)'
;RLAESRINLVRVWVLFHWTNDLTPFEGSRASRYDLLKQNDAFYSRLKNFVGMAEERGIVVQVCLFDGVALTGDNSTNRWPNFPYNTVNNFQDYLTSPGQFNDVPSEWWSEVTGPLIDRVVDELGNFGNVIYEAVNEPDTHGLDTTSPQFDRDVVDRLYDLLHRPDYHGSKIISVNPEAALLREWAISYGKVDLVSYHIKSTDAPQGISDVGKPVLISNDGDTSQRTEAFGGLDPVSRLARIQSMLDSTFPNEDVDGTRHFECLDKGLYGSTWTTDNYDPRYENRNEEIIELLSGYAPIIPERPASQLRLR
;
A
#
# COMPACT_ATOMS: atom_id res chain seq x y z
N ARG A 1 -3.33 17.82 -7.94
CA ARG A 1 -3.31 16.81 -9.03
C ARG A 1 -4.24 15.63 -8.78
N LEU A 2 -3.98 14.67 -7.87
CA LEU A 2 -4.88 13.53 -7.65
C LEU A 2 -6.34 13.96 -7.38
N ALA A 3 -6.55 14.87 -6.42
CA ALA A 3 -7.87 15.42 -6.12
C ALA A 3 -8.48 16.21 -7.30
N GLU A 4 -7.68 16.95 -8.08
CA GLU A 4 -8.15 17.66 -9.29
C GLU A 4 -8.64 16.67 -10.35
N SER A 5 -8.01 15.49 -10.43
CA SER A 5 -8.41 14.38 -11.29
C SER A 5 -9.53 13.52 -10.68
N ARG A 6 -10.09 13.92 -9.53
CA ARG A 6 -11.13 13.19 -8.79
C ARG A 6 -10.72 11.78 -8.36
N ILE A 7 -9.43 11.54 -8.22
CA ILE A 7 -8.91 10.34 -7.57
C ILE A 7 -9.06 10.56 -6.06
N ASN A 8 -9.77 9.63 -5.40
CA ASN A 8 -10.11 9.71 -3.98
C ASN A 8 -9.51 8.55 -3.16
N LEU A 9 -8.67 7.70 -3.76
CA LEU A 9 -7.96 6.65 -3.06
C LEU A 9 -6.55 6.50 -3.65
N VAL A 10 -5.58 6.31 -2.76
CA VAL A 10 -4.19 5.94 -3.11
C VAL A 10 -3.73 4.77 -2.26
N ARG A 11 -2.85 3.94 -2.80
CA ARG A 11 -2.18 2.86 -2.07
C ARG A 11 -0.70 3.14 -1.94
N VAL A 12 -0.15 2.91 -0.75
CA VAL A 12 1.27 3.10 -0.44
C VAL A 12 1.80 1.91 0.34
N TRP A 13 3.10 1.62 0.20
CA TRP A 13 3.78 0.58 0.96
C TRP A 13 4.62 1.20 2.07
N VAL A 14 4.56 0.59 3.25
CA VAL A 14 5.48 0.90 4.34
C VAL A 14 6.88 0.37 4.02
N LEU A 15 6.97 -0.77 3.33
CA LEU A 15 8.22 -1.45 3.00
C LEU A 15 8.53 -1.43 1.50
N PHE A 16 8.85 -0.26 0.96
CA PHE A 16 9.22 -0.09 -0.46
C PHE A 16 10.75 0.03 -0.66
N HIS A 17 11.43 -1.10 -0.82
CA HIS A 17 12.87 -1.22 -0.56
C HIS A 17 13.77 -1.30 -1.81
N TRP A 18 13.22 -1.39 -3.02
CA TRP A 18 14.05 -1.61 -4.23
C TRP A 18 14.64 -0.33 -4.83
N THR A 19 14.06 0.85 -4.57
CA THR A 19 14.51 2.13 -5.19
C THR A 19 14.76 3.27 -4.21
N ASN A 20 14.59 3.07 -2.90
CA ASN A 20 14.86 4.12 -1.92
C ASN A 20 15.41 3.51 -0.60
N ASP A 21 16.24 4.28 0.11
CA ASP A 21 16.83 3.88 1.39
C ASP A 21 16.09 4.49 2.60
N LEU A 22 15.06 5.32 2.37
CA LEU A 22 14.12 5.80 3.39
C LEU A 22 13.11 4.70 3.73
N THR A 23 13.52 3.83 4.64
CA THR A 23 12.72 2.72 5.18
C THR A 23 12.24 3.04 6.61
N PRO A 24 11.35 2.22 7.19
CA PRO A 24 10.93 2.34 8.59
C PRO A 24 12.06 2.16 9.61
N PHE A 25 13.23 1.68 9.19
CA PHE A 25 14.38 1.40 10.05
C PHE A 25 15.51 2.39 9.81
N GLU A 26 16.25 2.74 10.86
CA GLU A 26 17.47 3.52 10.72
C GLU A 26 18.52 2.76 9.90
N GLY A 27 19.27 3.48 9.07
CA GLY A 27 20.31 2.91 8.22
C GLY A 27 19.94 2.95 6.74
N SER A 28 20.63 2.12 5.97
CA SER A 28 20.53 2.04 4.51
C SER A 28 21.09 0.72 4.02
N ARG A 29 20.94 0.39 2.74
CA ARG A 29 21.62 -0.79 2.16
C ARG A 29 23.15 -0.69 2.26
N ALA A 30 23.71 0.51 2.17
CA ALA A 30 25.16 0.72 2.24
C ALA A 30 25.71 0.60 3.67
N SER A 31 24.94 1.04 4.67
CA SER A 31 25.34 1.05 6.08
C SER A 31 24.78 -0.10 6.91
N ARG A 32 23.95 -0.97 6.29
CA ARG A 32 23.00 -1.88 6.93
C ARG A 32 21.93 -1.14 7.73
N TYR A 33 20.79 -1.79 7.93
CA TYR A 33 19.66 -1.35 8.73
C TYR A 33 19.79 -1.87 10.17
N ASP A 34 19.43 -1.04 11.13
CA ASP A 34 19.22 -1.46 12.52
C ASP A 34 17.72 -1.69 12.73
N LEU A 35 17.28 -2.96 12.68
CA LEU A 35 15.85 -3.31 12.72
C LEU A 35 15.18 -2.95 14.05
N LEU A 36 15.98 -2.71 15.09
CA LEU A 36 15.50 -2.33 16.42
C LEU A 36 15.36 -0.80 16.57
N LYS A 37 15.79 -0.01 15.58
CA LYS A 37 15.68 1.45 15.59
C LYS A 37 14.75 1.95 14.50
N GLN A 38 13.66 2.56 14.94
CA GLN A 38 12.63 3.15 14.09
C GLN A 38 13.13 4.47 13.48
N ASN A 39 12.85 4.71 12.20
CA ASN A 39 13.29 5.90 11.47
C ASN A 39 12.24 7.01 11.53
N ASP A 40 12.39 7.95 12.47
CA ASP A 40 11.43 9.05 12.67
C ASP A 40 11.20 9.92 11.42
N ALA A 41 12.20 10.05 10.53
CA ALA A 41 12.04 10.81 9.30
C ALA A 41 11.09 10.12 8.32
N PHE A 42 11.13 8.78 8.23
CA PHE A 42 10.19 8.00 7.44
C PHE A 42 8.77 8.16 7.98
N TYR A 43 8.59 7.96 9.28
CA TYR A 43 7.28 8.04 9.94
C TYR A 43 6.66 9.44 9.86
N SER A 44 7.47 10.49 10.05
CA SER A 44 7.04 11.88 9.87
C SER A 44 6.57 12.14 8.43
N ARG A 45 7.28 11.61 7.42
CA ARG A 45 6.89 11.74 6.02
C ARG A 45 5.58 11.00 5.72
N LEU A 46 5.43 9.78 6.23
CA LEU A 46 4.21 8.98 6.05
C LEU A 46 2.99 9.68 6.66
N LYS A 47 3.13 10.18 7.90
CA LYS A 47 2.08 10.95 8.59
C LYS A 47 1.69 12.22 7.86
N ASN A 48 2.68 13.00 7.40
CA ASN A 48 2.43 14.20 6.62
C ASN A 48 1.69 13.88 5.32
N PHE A 49 2.09 12.80 4.63
CA PHE A 49 1.40 12.35 3.42
C PHE A 49 -0.06 12.01 3.68
N VAL A 50 -0.35 11.21 4.72
CA VAL A 50 -1.71 10.82 5.10
C VAL A 50 -2.55 12.04 5.50
N GLY A 51 -2.01 12.96 6.28
CA GLY A 51 -2.71 14.20 6.66
C GLY A 51 -3.03 15.09 5.45
N MET A 52 -2.08 15.26 4.52
CA MET A 52 -2.35 15.98 3.27
C MET A 52 -3.42 15.29 2.41
N ALA A 53 -3.46 13.95 2.40
CA ALA A 53 -4.50 13.20 1.71
C ALA A 53 -5.88 13.41 2.37
N GLU A 54 -5.95 13.43 3.70
CA GLU A 54 -7.19 13.64 4.46
C GLU A 54 -7.81 15.01 4.17
N GLU A 55 -6.99 16.08 4.19
CA GLU A 55 -7.41 17.45 3.82
C GLU A 55 -8.03 17.54 2.42
N ARG A 56 -7.67 16.60 1.54
CA ARG A 56 -8.09 16.55 0.13
C ARG A 56 -9.18 15.52 -0.12
N GLY A 57 -9.70 14.85 0.92
CA GLY A 57 -10.71 13.80 0.79
C GLY A 57 -10.20 12.55 0.06
N ILE A 58 -8.91 12.24 0.19
CA ILE A 58 -8.28 11.06 -0.41
C ILE A 58 -8.05 10.02 0.70
N VAL A 59 -8.57 8.80 0.48
CA VAL A 59 -8.31 7.62 1.30
C VAL A 59 -6.92 7.06 0.98
N VAL A 60 -6.18 6.64 2.00
CA VAL A 60 -4.85 6.02 1.86
C VAL A 60 -4.93 4.57 2.33
N GLN A 61 -4.75 3.63 1.42
CA GLN A 61 -4.48 2.24 1.75
C GLN A 61 -2.98 2.08 2.08
N VAL A 62 -2.66 1.76 3.33
CA VAL A 62 -1.31 1.59 3.85
C VAL A 62 -1.00 0.10 3.94
N CYS A 63 -0.19 -0.39 3.02
CA CYS A 63 0.27 -1.78 2.96
C CYS A 63 1.50 -1.98 3.86
N LEU A 64 1.37 -2.80 4.89
CA LEU A 64 2.41 -2.98 5.90
C LEU A 64 3.56 -3.83 5.39
N PHE A 65 3.24 -4.99 4.79
CA PHE A 65 4.22 -5.95 4.32
C PHE A 65 4.09 -6.21 2.82
N ASP A 66 5.17 -6.67 2.21
CA ASP A 66 5.20 -6.93 0.76
C ASP A 66 5.71 -8.33 0.46
N GLY A 67 4.83 -9.20 0.00
CA GLY A 67 5.17 -10.55 -0.45
C GLY A 67 6.17 -10.50 -1.60
N VAL A 68 6.08 -9.53 -2.52
CA VAL A 68 6.97 -9.44 -3.69
C VAL A 68 8.44 -9.25 -3.27
N ALA A 69 8.68 -8.65 -2.10
CA ALA A 69 10.01 -8.52 -1.48
C ALA A 69 10.72 -9.85 -1.26
N LEU A 70 9.95 -10.94 -1.13
CA LEU A 70 10.40 -12.25 -0.70
C LEU A 70 10.71 -13.19 -1.86
N THR A 71 10.44 -12.76 -3.09
CA THR A 71 10.80 -13.54 -4.29
C THR A 71 12.30 -13.69 -4.45
N GLY A 72 12.74 -14.96 -4.53
CA GLY A 72 14.11 -15.38 -4.78
C GLY A 72 14.39 -15.89 -6.21
N ASP A 73 13.36 -16.19 -7.01
CA ASP A 73 13.47 -17.04 -8.21
C ASP A 73 12.92 -16.47 -9.53
N ASN A 74 12.31 -15.28 -9.53
CA ASN A 74 11.87 -14.61 -10.76
C ASN A 74 12.92 -13.62 -11.30
N SER A 75 12.66 -13.02 -12.47
CA SER A 75 13.60 -12.16 -13.20
C SER A 75 14.06 -10.90 -12.46
N THR A 76 13.54 -10.62 -11.26
CA THR A 76 14.00 -9.55 -10.37
C THR A 76 14.04 -10.06 -8.92
N ASN A 77 15.02 -10.89 -8.55
CA ASN A 77 15.23 -11.28 -7.16
C ASN A 77 15.34 -10.03 -6.26
N ARG A 78 14.31 -9.77 -5.44
CA ARG A 78 14.23 -8.55 -4.61
C ARG A 78 14.80 -8.77 -3.22
N TRP A 79 14.79 -10.02 -2.74
CA TRP A 79 15.28 -10.39 -1.42
C TRP A 79 16.68 -9.83 -1.08
N PRO A 80 17.68 -9.84 -1.98
CA PRO A 80 19.00 -9.22 -1.73
C PRO A 80 18.97 -7.74 -1.36
N ASN A 81 17.89 -7.02 -1.66
CA ASN A 81 17.74 -5.59 -1.35
C ASN A 81 16.86 -5.33 -0.13
N PHE A 82 16.17 -6.35 0.38
CA PHE A 82 15.19 -6.18 1.43
C PHE A 82 15.86 -5.93 2.79
N PRO A 83 15.35 -5.02 3.65
CA PRO A 83 15.96 -4.76 4.95
C PRO A 83 16.10 -6.00 5.82
N TYR A 84 15.21 -6.98 5.67
CA TYR A 84 15.22 -8.18 6.51
C TYR A 84 16.19 -9.27 6.04
N ASN A 85 16.78 -9.12 4.86
CA ASN A 85 17.89 -9.95 4.46
C ASN A 85 19.10 -9.69 5.37
N THR A 86 19.72 -10.73 5.93
CA THR A 86 20.87 -10.65 6.86
C THR A 86 22.04 -9.84 6.33
N VAL A 87 22.27 -9.82 5.01
CA VAL A 87 23.30 -8.97 4.40
C VAL A 87 23.03 -7.48 4.63
N ASN A 88 21.75 -7.11 4.76
CA ASN A 88 21.30 -5.72 4.84
C ASN A 88 20.98 -5.25 6.26
N ASN A 89 20.96 -6.09 7.29
CA ASN A 89 20.67 -5.67 8.68
C ASN A 89 21.65 -6.25 9.70
N PHE A 90 21.67 -5.70 10.92
CA PHE A 90 22.59 -6.13 11.98
C PHE A 90 22.13 -7.34 12.81
N GLN A 91 20.84 -7.66 12.80
CA GLN A 91 20.23 -8.61 13.72
C GLN A 91 20.19 -10.05 13.18
N ASP A 92 20.28 -10.22 11.85
CA ASP A 92 20.35 -11.50 11.18
C ASP A 92 19.16 -12.46 11.45
N TYR A 93 17.97 -11.92 11.80
CA TYR A 93 16.81 -12.75 12.16
C TYR A 93 16.31 -13.67 11.02
N LEU A 94 16.30 -13.19 9.77
CA LEU A 94 15.80 -13.94 8.61
C LEU A 94 16.93 -14.28 7.64
N THR A 95 17.35 -15.55 7.62
CA THR A 95 18.38 -16.08 6.72
C THR A 95 17.86 -16.44 5.34
N SER A 96 16.54 -16.60 5.19
CA SER A 96 15.88 -16.85 3.91
C SER A 96 14.47 -16.28 3.88
N PRO A 97 13.89 -16.02 2.69
CA PRO A 97 12.51 -15.55 2.58
C PRO A 97 11.48 -16.46 3.27
N GLY A 98 11.73 -17.78 3.29
CA GLY A 98 10.80 -18.77 3.85
C GLY A 98 10.59 -18.66 5.36
N GLN A 99 11.44 -17.92 6.07
CA GLN A 99 11.30 -17.68 7.52
C GLN A 99 10.39 -16.50 7.85
N PHE A 100 9.89 -15.77 6.86
CA PHE A 100 9.10 -14.56 7.09
C PHE A 100 7.80 -14.84 7.85
N ASN A 101 7.21 -16.03 7.66
CA ASN A 101 5.99 -16.48 8.32
C ASN A 101 6.21 -17.15 9.68
N ASP A 102 7.44 -17.22 10.17
CA ASP A 102 7.75 -17.89 11.43
C ASP A 102 7.20 -17.05 12.60
N VAL A 103 5.96 -17.33 13.02
CA VAL A 103 5.31 -16.70 14.18
C VAL A 103 4.90 -17.79 15.18
N PRO A 104 5.25 -17.66 16.48
CA PRO A 104 6.06 -16.60 17.10
C PRO A 104 7.58 -16.79 16.87
N SER A 105 8.31 -15.67 16.76
CA SER A 105 9.77 -15.61 16.66
C SER A 105 10.31 -14.30 17.26
N GLU A 106 11.63 -14.23 17.51
CA GLU A 106 12.29 -12.97 17.93
C GLU A 106 12.08 -11.85 16.88
N TRP A 107 12.15 -12.22 15.59
CA TRP A 107 11.78 -11.37 14.46
C TRP A 107 10.40 -10.72 14.65
N TRP A 108 9.39 -11.52 15.00
CA TRP A 108 8.04 -11.03 15.22
C TRP A 108 7.96 -10.06 16.40
N SER A 109 8.51 -10.44 17.56
CA SER A 109 8.39 -9.66 18.79
C SER A 109 9.22 -8.38 18.77
N GLU A 110 10.37 -8.38 18.10
CA GLU A 110 11.33 -7.27 18.14
C GLU A 110 11.26 -6.36 16.91
N VAL A 111 10.73 -6.85 15.78
CA VAL A 111 10.66 -6.07 14.53
C VAL A 111 9.25 -5.93 14.00
N THR A 112 8.54 -7.04 13.73
CA THR A 112 7.23 -7.00 13.06
C THR A 112 6.17 -6.29 13.92
N GLY A 113 6.04 -6.70 15.18
CA GLY A 113 5.10 -6.09 16.12
C GLY A 113 5.37 -4.60 16.34
N PRO A 114 6.61 -4.19 16.70
CA PRO A 114 6.96 -2.78 16.87
C PRO A 114 6.76 -1.93 15.60
N LEU A 115 6.99 -2.46 14.40
CA LEU A 115 6.68 -1.75 13.15
C LEU A 115 5.19 -1.46 13.03
N ILE A 116 4.33 -2.44 13.31
CA ILE A 116 2.88 -2.28 13.27
C ILE A 116 2.43 -1.24 14.30
N ASP A 117 2.95 -1.33 15.54
CA ASP A 117 2.67 -0.37 16.60
C ASP A 117 3.03 1.04 16.15
N ARG A 118 4.24 1.23 15.61
CA ARG A 118 4.72 2.54 15.19
C ARG A 118 3.88 3.12 14.05
N VAL A 119 3.45 2.30 13.09
CA VAL A 119 2.53 2.76 12.03
C VAL A 119 1.19 3.20 12.61
N VAL A 120 0.60 2.43 13.54
CA VAL A 120 -0.69 2.79 14.15
C VAL A 120 -0.55 4.01 15.09
N ASP A 121 0.55 4.14 15.83
CA ASP A 121 0.79 5.32 16.66
C ASP A 121 0.83 6.62 15.83
N GLU A 122 1.38 6.55 14.61
CA GLU A 122 1.45 7.72 13.73
C GLU A 122 0.16 7.98 12.96
N LEU A 123 -0.58 6.92 12.59
CA LEU A 123 -1.70 7.01 11.66
C LEU A 123 -3.09 6.74 12.27
N GLY A 124 -3.17 6.17 13.46
CA GLY A 124 -4.40 5.63 14.08
C GLY A 124 -5.49 6.66 14.41
N ASN A 125 -5.17 7.95 14.29
CA ASN A 125 -6.12 9.05 14.48
C ASN A 125 -6.63 9.67 13.17
N PHE A 126 -6.14 9.23 12.01
CA PHE A 126 -6.66 9.68 10.72
C PHE A 126 -7.86 8.85 10.29
N GLY A 127 -8.92 9.52 9.82
CA GLY A 127 -10.17 8.88 9.40
C GLY A 127 -10.11 8.26 8.01
N ASN A 128 -9.09 8.61 7.22
CA ASN A 128 -8.95 8.26 5.80
C ASN A 128 -7.99 7.10 5.53
N VAL A 129 -7.68 6.24 6.50
CA VAL A 129 -6.69 5.15 6.35
C VAL A 129 -7.36 3.77 6.21
N ILE A 130 -6.89 2.95 5.29
CA ILE A 130 -7.19 1.50 5.22
C ILE A 130 -5.87 0.77 5.49
N TYR A 131 -5.82 -0.12 6.48
CA TYR A 131 -4.60 -0.88 6.79
C TYR A 131 -4.62 -2.20 6.04
N GLU A 132 -3.68 -2.42 5.13
CA GLU A 132 -3.54 -3.68 4.41
C GLU A 132 -2.42 -4.53 5.03
N ALA A 133 -2.72 -5.78 5.37
CA ALA A 133 -1.77 -6.67 6.02
C ALA A 133 -0.54 -6.94 5.13
N VAL A 134 -0.74 -7.57 3.98
CA VAL A 134 0.36 -8.00 3.09
C VAL A 134 -0.02 -7.80 1.63
N ASN A 135 0.89 -7.26 0.81
CA ASN A 135 0.78 -7.24 -0.64
C ASN A 135 1.10 -8.63 -1.21
N GLU A 136 0.20 -9.20 -2.02
CA GLU A 136 0.42 -10.42 -2.82
C GLU A 136 1.16 -11.56 -2.08
N PRO A 137 0.64 -12.03 -0.93
CA PRO A 137 1.33 -13.06 -0.16
C PRO A 137 1.48 -14.38 -0.95
N ASP A 138 0.46 -14.73 -1.72
CA ASP A 138 0.35 -16.05 -2.35
C ASP A 138 1.32 -16.28 -3.52
N THR A 139 1.67 -15.23 -4.26
CA THR A 139 2.43 -15.37 -5.50
C THR A 139 3.93 -15.20 -5.31
N HIS A 140 4.40 -14.92 -4.09
CA HIS A 140 5.74 -14.36 -3.89
C HIS A 140 6.55 -14.91 -2.71
N GLY A 141 6.30 -16.16 -2.32
CA GLY A 141 7.20 -16.91 -1.43
C GLY A 141 6.80 -16.89 0.05
N LEU A 142 5.61 -16.37 0.37
CA LEU A 142 4.97 -16.64 1.65
C LEU A 142 4.26 -17.99 1.60
N ASP A 143 4.39 -18.76 2.67
CA ASP A 143 3.59 -19.95 2.87
C ASP A 143 2.14 -19.56 3.18
N THR A 144 1.27 -19.66 2.19
CA THR A 144 -0.16 -19.38 2.33
C THR A 144 -1.01 -20.64 2.48
N THR A 145 -0.37 -21.78 2.77
CA THR A 145 -1.09 -22.97 3.28
C THR A 145 -1.62 -22.77 4.70
N SER A 146 -1.18 -21.70 5.37
CA SER A 146 -1.67 -21.22 6.64
C SER A 146 -1.90 -19.71 6.60
N PRO A 147 -3.03 -19.17 7.10
CA PRO A 147 -3.25 -17.72 7.17
C PRO A 147 -2.64 -17.12 8.45
N GLN A 148 -1.75 -17.85 9.15
CA GLN A 148 -1.33 -17.49 10.50
C GLN A 148 -0.62 -16.13 10.56
N PHE A 149 0.29 -15.84 9.61
CA PHE A 149 0.99 -14.56 9.57
C PHE A 149 0.01 -13.39 9.37
N ASP A 150 -0.84 -13.45 8.34
CA ASP A 150 -1.88 -12.45 8.10
C ASP A 150 -2.83 -12.31 9.30
N ARG A 151 -3.20 -13.42 9.94
CA ARG A 151 -4.03 -13.41 11.14
C ARG A 151 -3.37 -12.66 12.28
N ASP A 152 -2.10 -12.90 12.56
CA ASP A 152 -1.38 -12.25 13.65
C ASP A 152 -1.20 -10.74 13.37
N VAL A 153 -1.01 -10.34 12.11
CA VAL A 153 -0.97 -8.93 11.71
C VAL A 153 -2.35 -8.28 11.90
N VAL A 154 -3.41 -8.92 11.41
CA VAL A 154 -4.80 -8.45 11.55
C VAL A 154 -5.22 -8.37 13.01
N ASP A 155 -4.87 -9.36 13.83
CA ASP A 155 -5.19 -9.38 15.26
C ASP A 155 -4.51 -8.22 15.99
N ARG A 156 -3.22 -7.99 15.71
CA ARG A 156 -2.48 -6.87 16.30
C ARG A 156 -3.05 -5.52 15.87
N LEU A 157 -3.32 -5.34 14.57
CA LEU A 157 -3.97 -4.14 14.04
C LEU A 157 -5.32 -3.90 14.72
N TYR A 158 -6.16 -4.93 14.81
CA TYR A 158 -7.48 -4.83 15.41
C TYR A 158 -7.39 -4.38 16.87
N ASP A 159 -6.52 -5.01 17.65
CA ASP A 159 -6.34 -4.69 19.07
C ASP A 159 -5.79 -3.27 19.28
N LEU A 160 -4.86 -2.82 18.43
CA LEU A 160 -4.33 -1.45 18.44
C LEU A 160 -5.43 -0.45 18.07
N LEU A 161 -6.09 -0.64 16.94
CA LEU A 161 -7.08 0.30 16.42
C LEU A 161 -8.30 0.42 17.33
N HIS A 162 -8.66 -0.61 18.10
CA HIS A 162 -9.80 -0.56 19.02
C HIS A 162 -9.45 -0.05 20.43
N ARG A 163 -8.24 0.48 20.66
CA ARG A 163 -7.94 1.14 21.94
C ARG A 163 -8.76 2.43 22.09
N PRO A 164 -9.15 2.81 23.32
CA PRO A 164 -10.04 3.95 23.56
C PRO A 164 -9.52 5.31 23.08
N ASP A 165 -8.21 5.45 22.94
CA ASP A 165 -7.49 6.66 22.55
C ASP A 165 -7.33 6.84 21.04
N TYR A 166 -7.65 5.81 20.24
CA TYR A 166 -7.64 5.93 18.78
C TYR A 166 -9.02 6.26 18.23
N HIS A 167 -9.12 7.37 17.51
CA HIS A 167 -10.39 7.85 16.94
C HIS A 167 -10.45 7.80 15.41
N GLY A 168 -9.36 7.40 14.76
CA GLY A 168 -9.30 7.27 13.30
C GLY A 168 -9.98 6.01 12.76
N SER A 169 -9.68 5.72 11.50
CA SER A 169 -10.20 4.55 10.79
C SER A 169 -9.84 3.24 11.47
N LYS A 170 -10.75 2.27 11.39
CA LYS A 170 -10.60 0.90 11.91
C LYS A 170 -10.54 -0.15 10.81
N ILE A 171 -10.51 0.29 9.56
CA ILE A 171 -10.68 -0.58 8.40
C ILE A 171 -9.39 -1.36 8.12
N ILE A 172 -9.49 -2.69 8.18
CA ILE A 172 -8.41 -3.62 7.88
C ILE A 172 -8.74 -4.39 6.59
N SER A 173 -7.79 -4.43 5.67
CA SER A 173 -7.85 -5.21 4.44
C SER A 173 -6.82 -6.32 4.37
N VAL A 174 -7.18 -7.39 3.68
CA VAL A 174 -6.27 -8.49 3.31
C VAL A 174 -6.28 -8.62 1.80
N ASN A 175 -5.15 -9.03 1.21
CA ASN A 175 -5.01 -9.29 -0.22
C ASN A 175 -4.90 -10.81 -0.49
N PRO A 176 -6.00 -11.56 -0.58
CA PRO A 176 -5.95 -13.01 -0.67
C PRO A 176 -6.17 -13.52 -2.09
N GLU A 177 -5.09 -13.79 -2.83
CA GLU A 177 -5.17 -14.44 -4.13
C GLU A 177 -5.40 -15.96 -4.00
N ALA A 178 -4.83 -16.64 -3.00
CA ALA A 178 -5.02 -18.08 -2.80
C ALA A 178 -6.35 -18.41 -2.13
N ALA A 179 -6.89 -19.58 -2.46
CA ALA A 179 -8.19 -20.04 -1.98
C ALA A 179 -8.29 -20.08 -0.46
N LEU A 180 -7.30 -20.66 0.23
CA LEU A 180 -7.34 -20.83 1.68
C LEU A 180 -7.25 -19.49 2.43
N LEU A 181 -6.32 -18.62 2.02
CA LEU A 181 -6.22 -17.26 2.58
C LEU A 181 -7.50 -16.45 2.32
N ARG A 182 -8.12 -16.63 1.15
CA ARG A 182 -9.37 -15.97 0.77
C ARG A 182 -10.54 -16.44 1.62
N GLU A 183 -10.73 -17.74 1.78
CA GLU A 183 -11.78 -18.32 2.62
C GLU A 183 -11.64 -17.85 4.08
N TRP A 184 -10.42 -17.79 4.59
CA TRP A 184 -10.15 -17.22 5.90
C TRP A 184 -10.48 -15.72 5.96
N ALA A 185 -9.95 -14.90 5.05
CA ALA A 185 -10.17 -13.45 5.07
C ALA A 185 -11.66 -13.10 4.95
N ILE A 186 -12.43 -13.84 4.16
CA ILE A 186 -13.89 -13.68 4.04
C ILE A 186 -14.61 -14.02 5.35
N SER A 187 -14.21 -15.09 6.03
CA SER A 187 -14.90 -15.54 7.25
C SER A 187 -14.40 -14.84 8.53
N TYR A 188 -13.23 -14.21 8.51
CA TYR A 188 -12.62 -13.63 9.71
C TYR A 188 -13.24 -12.28 10.08
N GLY A 189 -13.85 -12.19 11.26
CA GLY A 189 -14.62 -11.01 11.68
C GLY A 189 -13.81 -9.73 11.92
N LYS A 190 -12.48 -9.82 11.91
CA LYS A 190 -11.56 -8.67 12.04
C LYS A 190 -11.02 -8.13 10.71
N VAL A 191 -11.40 -8.75 9.59
CA VAL A 191 -11.10 -8.25 8.24
C VAL A 191 -12.35 -7.54 7.71
N ASP A 192 -12.25 -6.26 7.40
CA ASP A 192 -13.39 -5.46 6.97
C ASP A 192 -13.60 -5.53 5.46
N LEU A 193 -12.52 -5.62 4.68
CA LEU A 193 -12.59 -5.67 3.22
C LEU A 193 -11.53 -6.59 2.62
N VAL A 194 -11.82 -7.09 1.42
CA VAL A 194 -10.92 -7.92 0.65
C VAL A 194 -10.32 -7.12 -0.51
N SER A 195 -9.01 -7.10 -0.60
CA SER A 195 -8.23 -6.41 -1.63
C SER A 195 -7.83 -7.39 -2.72
N TYR A 196 -7.98 -7.03 -3.98
CA TYR A 196 -7.65 -7.89 -5.12
C TYR A 196 -6.72 -7.20 -6.08
N HIS A 197 -5.83 -8.02 -6.64
CA HIS A 197 -5.11 -7.68 -7.85
C HIS A 197 -5.78 -8.35 -9.04
N ILE A 198 -6.05 -7.58 -10.09
CA ILE A 198 -6.51 -8.12 -11.37
C ILE A 198 -5.34 -8.08 -12.35
N LYS A 199 -5.24 -9.10 -13.20
CA LYS A 199 -4.15 -9.25 -14.19
C LYS A 199 -4.70 -9.31 -15.62
N SER A 200 -6.03 -9.24 -15.77
CA SER A 200 -6.75 -9.25 -17.05
C SER A 200 -7.92 -8.27 -17.02
N THR A 201 -8.50 -8.02 -18.20
CA THR A 201 -9.67 -7.17 -18.41
C THR A 201 -10.98 -7.80 -17.96
N ASP A 202 -10.96 -9.12 -17.77
CA ASP A 202 -12.13 -9.87 -17.37
C ASP A 202 -12.45 -9.52 -15.92
N ALA A 203 -13.75 -9.40 -15.60
CA ALA A 203 -14.15 -9.26 -14.21
C ALA A 203 -13.55 -10.43 -13.41
N PRO A 204 -12.87 -10.17 -12.29
CA PRO A 204 -12.27 -11.25 -11.52
C PRO A 204 -13.38 -12.22 -11.10
N GLN A 205 -13.24 -13.48 -11.47
CA GLN A 205 -14.26 -14.46 -11.13
C GLN A 205 -14.32 -14.61 -9.60
N GLY A 206 -15.54 -14.57 -9.06
CA GLY A 206 -15.80 -14.80 -7.64
C GLY A 206 -15.70 -13.58 -6.72
N ILE A 207 -15.53 -12.36 -7.23
CA ILE A 207 -15.59 -11.15 -6.36
C ILE A 207 -17.02 -10.76 -5.95
N SER A 208 -18.04 -11.15 -6.72
CA SER A 208 -19.44 -10.79 -6.44
C SER A 208 -20.01 -11.49 -5.21
N ASP A 209 -19.41 -12.62 -4.81
CA ASP A 209 -19.98 -13.55 -3.83
C ASP A 209 -19.19 -13.58 -2.51
N VAL A 210 -18.32 -12.59 -2.29
CA VAL A 210 -17.36 -12.52 -1.17
C VAL A 210 -18.05 -12.16 0.15
N GLY A 211 -19.27 -11.60 0.12
CA GLY A 211 -20.02 -11.23 1.34
C GLY A 211 -19.36 -10.11 2.17
N LYS A 212 -18.31 -9.47 1.63
CA LYS A 212 -17.60 -8.32 2.18
C LYS A 212 -17.33 -7.30 1.06
N PRO A 213 -17.13 -6.02 1.41
CA PRO A 213 -16.63 -5.04 0.46
C PRO A 213 -15.34 -5.51 -0.23
N VAL A 214 -15.27 -5.26 -1.53
CA VAL A 214 -14.11 -5.60 -2.37
C VAL A 214 -13.44 -4.33 -2.85
N LEU A 215 -12.11 -4.27 -2.72
CA LEU A 215 -11.24 -3.25 -3.29
C LEU A 215 -10.39 -3.90 -4.38
N ILE A 216 -10.41 -3.33 -5.60
CA ILE A 216 -9.37 -3.65 -6.58
C ILE A 216 -8.20 -2.70 -6.32
N SER A 217 -7.12 -3.21 -5.71
CA SER A 217 -5.97 -2.40 -5.25
C SER A 217 -4.84 -2.32 -6.27
N ASN A 218 -4.80 -3.22 -7.24
CA ASN A 218 -3.87 -3.22 -8.37
C ASN A 218 -4.56 -3.82 -9.60
N ASP A 219 -4.43 -3.20 -10.75
CA ASP A 219 -5.03 -3.67 -12.00
C ASP A 219 -4.06 -4.42 -12.92
N GLY A 220 -2.79 -4.50 -12.52
CA GLY A 220 -1.75 -5.30 -13.17
C GLY A 220 -1.58 -4.98 -14.65
N ASP A 221 -2.10 -3.85 -15.13
CA ASP A 221 -2.26 -3.63 -16.56
C ASP A 221 -0.89 -3.33 -17.20
N THR A 222 -0.32 -4.37 -17.79
CA THR A 222 0.95 -4.29 -18.52
C THR A 222 0.84 -3.57 -19.85
N SER A 223 -0.34 -3.09 -20.26
CA SER A 223 -0.56 -2.37 -21.53
C SER A 223 0.29 -1.11 -21.69
N GLN A 224 0.82 -0.61 -20.57
CA GLN A 224 1.77 0.49 -20.44
C GLN A 224 3.19 0.22 -20.96
N ARG A 225 3.55 -1.04 -21.21
CA ARG A 225 4.92 -1.42 -21.55
C ARG A 225 5.23 -1.16 -23.03
N THR A 226 6.54 -1.07 -23.32
CA THR A 226 7.11 -0.98 -24.67
C THR A 226 6.61 -2.12 -25.58
N GLU A 227 6.87 -2.02 -26.89
CA GLU A 227 6.51 -3.00 -27.94
C GLU A 227 6.73 -4.48 -27.53
N ALA A 228 7.71 -4.73 -26.64
CA ALA A 228 8.06 -6.04 -26.07
C ALA A 228 6.99 -6.69 -25.16
N PHE A 229 5.94 -5.96 -24.74
CA PHE A 229 4.90 -6.46 -23.83
C PHE A 229 3.49 -6.04 -24.25
N GLY A 230 3.30 -5.85 -25.56
CA GLY A 230 1.99 -5.67 -26.17
C GLY A 230 1.48 -4.23 -26.23
N GLY A 231 2.36 -3.23 -26.04
CA GLY A 231 2.08 -1.79 -26.00
C GLY A 231 0.83 -1.36 -26.74
N LEU A 232 -0.25 -1.15 -25.98
CA LEU A 232 -1.52 -0.68 -26.54
C LEU A 232 -1.37 0.80 -26.88
N ASP A 233 -1.94 1.21 -28.01
CA ASP A 233 -2.12 2.63 -28.26
C ASP A 233 -3.03 3.27 -27.19
N PRO A 234 -2.94 4.59 -26.96
CA PRO A 234 -3.73 5.27 -25.93
C PRO A 234 -5.24 5.04 -26.01
N VAL A 235 -5.80 4.86 -27.22
CA VAL A 235 -7.25 4.61 -27.40
C VAL A 235 -7.60 3.20 -26.95
N SER A 236 -6.82 2.20 -27.37
CA SER A 236 -7.00 0.81 -26.93
C SER A 236 -6.86 0.67 -25.42
N ARG A 237 -5.93 1.41 -24.80
CA ARG A 237 -5.78 1.44 -23.34
C ARG A 237 -6.96 2.08 -22.63
N LEU A 238 -7.48 3.21 -23.14
CA LEU A 238 -8.66 3.83 -22.56
C LEU A 238 -9.89 2.90 -22.67
N ALA A 239 -10.08 2.26 -23.82
CA ALA A 239 -11.14 1.28 -24.01
C ALA A 239 -11.00 0.08 -23.07
N ARG A 240 -9.76 -0.37 -22.82
CA ARG A 240 -9.45 -1.43 -21.86
C ARG A 240 -9.81 -1.04 -20.43
N ILE A 241 -9.36 0.14 -19.98
CA ILE A 241 -9.70 0.69 -18.66
C ILE A 241 -11.21 0.84 -18.53
N GLN A 242 -11.90 1.36 -19.55
CA GLN A 242 -13.35 1.50 -19.54
C GLN A 242 -14.04 0.13 -19.43
N SER A 243 -13.64 -0.86 -20.23
CA SER A 243 -14.20 -2.21 -20.16
C SER A 243 -14.00 -2.85 -18.79
N MET A 244 -12.85 -2.63 -18.17
CA MET A 244 -12.57 -3.07 -16.82
C MET A 244 -13.47 -2.35 -15.82
N LEU A 245 -13.62 -1.02 -15.94
CA LEU A 245 -14.53 -0.21 -15.12
C LEU A 245 -15.98 -0.68 -15.24
N ASP A 246 -16.46 -0.96 -16.44
CA ASP A 246 -17.81 -1.45 -16.68
C ASP A 246 -18.00 -2.87 -16.11
N SER A 247 -16.97 -3.73 -16.21
CA SER A 247 -17.10 -5.15 -15.82
C SER A 247 -17.18 -5.39 -14.32
N THR A 248 -16.51 -4.57 -13.50
CA THR A 248 -16.54 -4.73 -12.04
C THR A 248 -17.55 -3.81 -11.33
N PHE A 249 -18.17 -2.85 -12.05
CA PHE A 249 -19.34 -2.11 -11.59
C PHE A 249 -20.51 -2.25 -12.59
N PRO A 250 -20.99 -3.49 -12.85
CA PRO A 250 -21.99 -3.72 -13.88
C PRO A 250 -23.36 -3.10 -13.55
N ASN A 251 -23.59 -2.73 -12.28
CA ASN A 251 -24.79 -2.03 -11.80
C ASN A 251 -24.40 -1.02 -10.71
N GLU A 252 -25.06 0.15 -10.68
CA GLU A 252 -24.82 1.24 -9.70
C GLU A 252 -25.11 0.85 -8.24
N ASP A 253 -25.75 -0.31 -8.01
CA ASP A 253 -26.20 -0.78 -6.69
C ASP A 253 -25.19 -1.68 -5.94
N VAL A 254 -23.96 -1.84 -6.46
CA VAL A 254 -22.91 -2.62 -5.76
C VAL A 254 -22.03 -1.69 -4.95
N ASP A 255 -22.11 -1.78 -3.62
CA ASP A 255 -21.17 -1.11 -2.72
C ASP A 255 -19.75 -1.62 -2.96
N GLY A 256 -18.89 -0.76 -3.50
CA GLY A 256 -17.49 -1.09 -3.78
C GLY A 256 -16.71 0.16 -4.14
N THR A 257 -15.38 0.10 -3.98
CA THR A 257 -14.47 1.18 -4.38
C THR A 257 -13.33 0.60 -5.20
N ARG A 258 -12.77 1.39 -6.11
CA ARG A 258 -11.59 1.02 -6.88
C ARG A 258 -10.47 1.99 -6.67
N HIS A 259 -9.28 1.42 -6.55
CA HIS A 259 -8.03 2.14 -6.65
C HIS A 259 -7.53 2.14 -8.09
N PHE A 260 -6.91 3.25 -8.50
CA PHE A 260 -5.99 3.25 -9.63
C PHE A 260 -4.58 3.40 -9.09
N GLU A 261 -3.72 2.40 -9.35
CA GLU A 261 -2.32 2.46 -8.95
C GLU A 261 -1.52 3.35 -9.91
N CYS A 262 -1.07 4.49 -9.40
CA CYS A 262 -0.06 5.32 -10.06
C CYS A 262 1.33 4.88 -9.56
N LEU A 263 2.01 3.96 -10.27
CA LEU A 263 3.42 3.69 -9.99
C LEU A 263 4.29 4.74 -10.68
N ASP A 264 5.06 5.50 -9.91
CA ASP A 264 5.92 6.57 -10.40
C ASP A 264 7.05 6.08 -11.32
N LYS A 265 7.41 4.79 -11.29
CA LYS A 265 8.40 4.18 -12.19
C LYS A 265 7.96 2.80 -12.64
N GLY A 266 7.85 2.64 -13.95
CA GLY A 266 7.48 1.40 -14.60
C GLY A 266 8.29 0.19 -14.10
N LEU A 267 7.56 -0.72 -13.48
CA LEU A 267 7.59 -2.12 -13.92
C LEU A 267 6.17 -2.68 -14.11
N TYR A 268 5.12 -2.06 -13.56
CA TYR A 268 3.72 -2.51 -13.72
C TYR A 268 2.63 -1.43 -13.66
N GLY A 269 2.95 -0.13 -13.64
CA GLY A 269 1.95 0.88 -13.25
C GLY A 269 1.62 1.90 -14.31
N SER A 270 0.49 2.56 -14.10
CA SER A 270 0.00 3.63 -14.93
C SER A 270 0.91 4.88 -14.83
N THR A 271 1.94 4.98 -15.67
CA THR A 271 2.71 6.22 -15.82
C THR A 271 1.77 7.35 -16.26
N TRP A 272 1.63 8.35 -15.40
CA TRP A 272 1.60 9.73 -15.85
C TRP A 272 3.03 10.05 -16.25
N THR A 273 3.28 10.29 -17.54
CA THR A 273 4.56 10.79 -18.03
C THR A 273 4.77 12.20 -17.47
N THR A 274 5.41 12.31 -16.30
CA THR A 274 6.15 13.53 -15.97
C THR A 274 7.56 13.30 -16.51
N ASP A 275 7.95 14.01 -17.56
CA ASP A 275 9.25 13.86 -18.24
C ASP A 275 10.49 14.16 -17.37
N ASN A 276 10.32 14.33 -16.04
CA ASN A 276 11.35 14.81 -15.11
C ASN A 276 11.71 13.86 -13.97
N TYR A 277 11.31 12.58 -13.99
CA TYR A 277 11.63 11.67 -12.88
C TYR A 277 12.81 10.72 -13.18
N ASP A 278 14.05 11.19 -13.02
CA ASP A 278 15.26 10.33 -12.92
C ASP A 278 15.43 9.85 -11.46
N PRO A 279 15.56 8.54 -11.18
CA PRO A 279 15.64 8.02 -9.81
C PRO A 279 16.97 8.28 -9.10
N ARG A 280 17.94 8.92 -9.77
CA ARG A 280 19.31 9.06 -9.27
C ARG A 280 19.71 10.49 -8.92
N TYR A 281 18.81 11.46 -8.99
CA TYR A 281 19.14 12.85 -8.67
C TYR A 281 18.46 13.31 -7.38
N GLU A 282 19.29 13.82 -6.46
CA GLU A 282 18.93 14.53 -5.24
C GLU A 282 18.02 15.73 -5.56
N ASN A 283 16.71 15.50 -5.65
CA ASN A 283 15.71 16.55 -5.82
C ASN A 283 15.45 17.25 -4.49
N ARG A 284 16.40 18.10 -4.06
CA ARG A 284 16.07 19.23 -3.19
C ARG A 284 15.27 20.22 -4.04
N ASN A 285 13.96 20.20 -3.87
CA ASN A 285 13.09 21.24 -4.43
C ASN A 285 13.20 22.49 -3.54
N GLU A 286 14.03 23.46 -3.94
CA GLU A 286 14.25 24.68 -3.16
C GLU A 286 13.00 25.56 -3.03
N GLU A 287 12.05 25.46 -3.97
CA GLU A 287 10.74 26.12 -3.90
C GLU A 287 9.90 25.61 -2.71
N ILE A 288 10.01 24.32 -2.36
CA ILE A 288 9.34 23.74 -1.17
C ILE A 288 10.04 24.17 0.11
N ILE A 289 11.37 24.33 0.09
CA ILE A 289 12.12 24.85 1.25
C ILE A 289 11.80 26.33 1.48
N GLU A 290 11.64 27.14 0.42
CA GLU A 290 11.18 28.54 0.52
C GLU A 290 9.73 28.65 1.03
N LEU A 291 8.81 27.80 0.55
CA LEU A 291 7.42 27.74 1.02
C LEU A 291 7.29 27.39 2.51
N LEU A 292 8.22 26.59 3.05
CA LEU A 292 8.21 26.17 4.46
C LEU A 292 8.98 27.12 5.39
N SER A 293 9.84 27.98 4.85
CA SER A 293 10.65 28.92 5.64
C SER A 293 10.06 30.33 5.75
N GLY A 294 8.95 30.61 5.05
CA GLY A 294 8.12 31.77 5.37
C GLY A 294 6.77 31.72 4.68
N TYR A 295 5.69 31.65 5.46
CA TYR A 295 4.68 32.72 5.51
C TYR A 295 3.58 32.43 6.54
N ALA A 296 3.16 33.52 7.20
CA ALA A 296 1.94 33.63 7.98
C ALA A 296 0.69 33.32 7.11
N PRO A 297 -0.42 32.85 7.70
CA PRO A 297 -1.50 32.22 6.95
C PRO A 297 -2.29 33.23 6.11
N ILE A 298 -2.46 32.91 4.83
CA ILE A 298 -3.57 33.42 4.03
C ILE A 298 -4.74 32.47 4.24
N ILE A 299 -5.73 32.91 5.00
CA ILE A 299 -7.05 32.27 5.06
C ILE A 299 -7.84 32.80 3.86
N PRO A 300 -8.23 31.97 2.87
CA PRO A 300 -9.24 32.38 1.92
C PRO A 300 -10.62 32.27 2.58
N GLU A 301 -11.35 33.39 2.63
CA GLU A 301 -12.74 33.43 3.06
C GLU A 301 -13.60 32.45 2.24
N ARG A 302 -14.40 31.63 2.93
CA ARG A 302 -15.48 30.85 2.29
C ARG A 302 -16.65 31.79 1.99
N PRO A 303 -17.28 31.73 0.80
CA PRO A 303 -18.61 32.29 0.63
C PRO A 303 -19.62 31.43 1.38
N ALA A 304 -20.24 31.99 2.41
CA ALA A 304 -21.35 31.40 3.12
C ALA A 304 -22.63 31.52 2.29
N SER A 305 -22.85 30.63 1.34
CA SER A 305 -24.20 30.29 0.85
C SER A 305 -24.15 29.11 -0.11
N GLN A 306 -25.09 28.18 0.07
CA GLN A 306 -25.42 27.03 -0.79
C GLN A 306 -24.75 25.69 -0.42
N LEU A 307 -25.32 25.05 0.59
CA LEU A 307 -25.84 23.68 0.44
C LEU A 307 -26.95 23.48 1.48
N ARG A 308 -28.20 23.65 1.02
CA ARG A 308 -29.41 23.16 1.66
C ARG A 308 -29.99 22.09 0.75
N LEU A 309 -30.36 20.96 1.37
CA LEU A 309 -31.31 19.91 0.96
C LEU A 309 -30.78 18.91 -0.08
N ARG A 310 -30.93 17.59 0.07
CA ARG A 310 -31.71 16.73 0.98
C ARG A 310 -30.86 15.53 1.42
#